data_AF-A0A126P1K8-F1
#
_entry.id   AF-A0A126P1K8-F1
#
_cell.length_a   1.000
_cell.length_b   1.000
_cell.length_c   1.000
_cell.angle_alpha   90.00
_cell.angle_beta   90.00
_cell.angle_gamma   90.00
#
_symmetry.space_group_name_H-M   'P 1'
#
loop_
_entity.id
_entity.type
_entity.pdbx_description
1 polymer ?
#
loop_
_entity_poly.entity_id
_entity_poly.type
_entity_poly.pdbx_seq_one_letter_code
_entity_poly.pdbx_strand_id
1 'polypeptide(L)'
;MLNAHVGAAATGLPKSSRRAFLASAAALSATLPAAVAAAAPADDPIFAAISAWREADATWLAKLDKHCEAENACAAENALMDPCLQIELCGVPFSFKSNAEITYFLRNLPNRGASATENVERMEAAEQRLREALEAERQRVEMVRSKHDLDALEAHHETASDAARIALGRVVETVPTTLAGIRTLAELMADPDLFYTGQSETGLASLAAACRALLPAA
;
A
#
# COMPACT_ATOMS: atom_id res chain seq x y z
N MET A 1 -36.13 -16.46 -2.54
CA MET A 1 -36.08 -15.08 -3.09
C MET A 1 -35.39 -14.17 -2.10
N LEU A 2 -34.14 -13.81 -2.39
CA LEU A 2 -33.43 -12.61 -1.92
C LEU A 2 -32.13 -12.55 -2.74
N ASN A 3 -32.05 -11.53 -3.59
CA ASN A 3 -30.95 -11.31 -4.53
C ASN A 3 -29.66 -10.96 -3.80
N ALA A 4 -28.60 -11.75 -3.99
CA ALA A 4 -27.24 -11.43 -3.58
C ALA A 4 -26.43 -10.93 -4.79
N HIS A 5 -26.81 -9.76 -5.30
CA HIS A 5 -25.91 -8.91 -6.08
C HIS A 5 -25.83 -7.57 -5.36
N VAL A 6 -24.99 -7.52 -4.33
CA VAL A 6 -24.41 -6.26 -3.88
C VAL A 6 -22.95 -6.32 -4.32
N GLY A 7 -22.69 -5.72 -5.48
CA GLY A 7 -21.32 -5.52 -5.96
C GLY A 7 -20.53 -4.69 -4.95
N ALA A 8 -19.22 -4.91 -4.92
CA ALA A 8 -18.25 -4.14 -4.15
C ALA A 8 -18.19 -2.67 -4.62
N ALA A 9 -19.24 -1.92 -4.32
CA ALA A 9 -19.41 -0.49 -4.55
C ALA A 9 -20.15 0.10 -3.34
N ALA A 10 -19.52 0.03 -2.16
CA ALA A 10 -20.03 0.66 -0.94
C ALA A 10 -18.90 1.31 -0.12
N THR A 11 -17.78 1.65 -0.76
CA THR A 11 -16.89 2.70 -0.28
C THR A 11 -16.94 3.79 -1.34
N GLY A 12 -17.61 4.91 -1.05
CA GLY A 12 -17.79 6.04 -1.98
C GLY A 12 -16.50 6.78 -2.34
N LEU A 13 -15.35 6.11 -2.31
CA LEU A 13 -14.10 6.60 -2.84
C LEU A 13 -14.09 6.29 -4.35
N PRO A 14 -13.83 7.27 -5.22
CA PRO A 14 -13.67 6.99 -6.64
C PRO A 14 -12.59 5.92 -6.82
N LYS A 15 -12.77 5.03 -7.80
CA LYS A 15 -11.71 4.15 -8.32
C LYS A 15 -10.63 4.99 -9.02
N SER A 16 -10.05 5.98 -8.33
CA SER A 16 -8.73 6.48 -8.68
C SER A 16 -7.80 5.29 -8.51
N SER A 17 -7.47 4.63 -9.63
CA SER A 17 -6.53 3.51 -9.63
C SER A 17 -5.30 3.92 -8.81
N ARG A 18 -4.68 2.99 -8.08
CA ARG A 18 -3.36 3.20 -7.42
C ARG A 18 -2.37 3.94 -8.34
N ARG A 19 -2.49 3.72 -9.66
CA ARG A 19 -1.82 4.44 -10.76
C ARG A 19 -2.04 5.95 -10.80
N ALA A 20 -3.23 6.46 -10.49
CA ALA A 20 -3.51 7.89 -10.41
C ALA A 20 -2.82 8.54 -9.20
N PHE A 21 -2.76 7.83 -8.07
CA PHE A 21 -2.02 8.27 -6.89
C PHE A 21 -0.50 8.28 -7.15
N LEU A 22 0.04 7.22 -7.78
CA LEU A 22 1.45 7.14 -8.16
C LEU A 22 1.85 8.15 -9.25
N ALA A 23 0.96 8.42 -10.23
CA ALA A 23 1.20 9.44 -11.24
C ALA A 23 1.20 10.85 -10.64
N SER A 24 0.39 11.11 -9.61
CA SER A 24 0.45 12.36 -8.85
C SER A 24 1.75 12.47 -8.04
N ALA A 25 2.18 11.40 -7.37
CA ALA A 25 3.43 11.37 -6.60
C ALA A 25 4.69 11.57 -7.46
N ALA A 26 4.74 10.96 -8.65
CA ALA A 26 5.86 11.14 -9.58
C ALA A 26 5.87 12.53 -10.25
N ALA A 27 4.69 13.16 -10.45
CA ALA A 27 4.59 14.51 -10.98
C ALA A 27 4.99 15.59 -9.96
N LEU A 28 4.79 15.33 -8.66
CA LEU A 28 5.14 16.24 -7.56
C LEU A 28 6.66 16.53 -7.49
N SER A 29 7.51 15.57 -7.81
CA SER A 29 8.97 15.76 -7.87
C SER A 29 9.45 16.66 -9.03
N ALA A 30 8.60 16.91 -10.03
CA ALA A 30 8.98 17.62 -11.26
C ALA A 30 8.51 19.09 -11.32
N THR A 31 7.68 19.56 -10.39
CA THR A 31 7.03 20.88 -10.49
C THR A 31 7.29 21.82 -9.31
N LEU A 32 8.40 21.67 -8.58
CA LEU A 32 8.91 22.81 -7.83
C LEU A 32 9.70 23.70 -8.78
N PRO A 33 9.33 24.98 -8.95
CA PRO A 33 10.04 25.87 -9.86
C PRO A 33 11.50 25.96 -9.42
N ALA A 34 12.42 25.78 -10.37
CA ALA A 34 13.82 26.16 -10.24
C ALA A 34 13.93 27.70 -10.18
N ALA A 35 13.33 28.30 -9.15
CA ALA A 35 13.30 29.73 -8.95
C ALA A 35 14.52 30.12 -8.09
N VAL A 36 15.57 30.54 -8.79
CA VAL A 36 16.64 31.40 -8.30
C VAL A 36 17.46 30.80 -7.15
N ALA A 37 18.51 30.06 -7.53
CA ALA A 37 19.69 29.87 -6.70
C ALA A 37 20.44 31.21 -6.52
N ALA A 38 19.80 32.18 -5.86
CA ALA A 38 20.56 33.08 -5.00
C ALA A 38 21.07 32.17 -3.89
N ALA A 39 22.39 32.09 -3.72
CA ALA A 39 23.01 31.27 -2.69
C ALA A 39 22.34 31.56 -1.34
N ALA A 40 21.37 30.72 -0.98
CA ALA A 40 20.77 30.76 0.33
C ALA A 40 21.93 30.56 1.30
N PRO A 41 22.00 31.33 2.40
CA PRO A 41 23.05 31.13 3.39
C PRO A 41 23.04 29.64 3.75
N ALA A 42 24.18 28.98 3.55
CA ALA A 42 24.35 27.53 3.72
C ALA A 42 24.09 27.05 5.16
N ASP A 43 23.68 27.95 6.05
CA ASP A 43 23.61 27.78 7.49
C ASP A 43 22.17 27.71 8.04
N ASP A 44 21.11 27.82 7.21
CA ASP A 44 19.73 27.62 7.71
C ASP A 44 19.43 26.12 7.86
N PRO A 45 19.16 25.61 9.08
CA PRO A 45 18.96 24.18 9.33
C PRO A 45 17.80 23.58 8.52
N ILE A 46 16.84 24.39 8.07
CA ILE A 46 15.70 23.90 7.29
C ILE A 46 16.13 23.31 5.95
N PHE A 47 17.18 23.85 5.30
CA PHE A 47 17.62 23.33 4.01
C PHE A 47 18.27 21.95 4.14
N ALA A 48 19.01 21.72 5.22
CA ALA A 48 19.56 20.40 5.53
C ALA A 48 18.45 19.39 5.83
N ALA A 49 17.42 19.79 6.59
CA ALA A 49 16.26 18.94 6.87
C ALA A 49 15.50 18.56 5.59
N ILE A 50 15.25 19.53 4.71
CA ILE A 50 14.56 19.30 3.42
C ILE A 50 15.39 18.39 2.51
N SER A 51 16.72 18.58 2.45
CA SER A 51 17.60 17.70 1.68
C SER A 51 17.51 16.26 2.18
N ALA A 52 17.59 16.05 3.49
CA ALA A 52 17.50 14.73 4.09
C ALA A 52 16.14 14.07 3.83
N TRP A 53 15.05 14.83 3.89
CA TRP A 53 13.73 14.34 3.52
C TRP A 53 13.65 13.93 2.05
N ARG A 54 14.13 14.77 1.12
CA ARG A 54 14.13 14.45 -0.32
C ARG A 54 14.94 13.21 -0.66
N GLU A 55 16.06 12.99 0.00
CA GLU A 55 16.86 11.76 -0.17
C GLU A 55 16.11 10.52 0.33
N ALA A 56 15.45 10.63 1.49
CA ALA A 56 14.63 9.54 2.03
C ALA A 56 13.40 9.26 1.16
N ASP A 57 12.73 10.29 0.66
CA ASP A 57 11.58 10.21 -0.24
C ASP A 57 11.97 9.57 -1.58
N ALA A 58 13.06 10.00 -2.21
CA ALA A 58 13.58 9.39 -3.42
C ALA A 58 13.93 7.91 -3.21
N THR A 59 14.46 7.54 -2.04
CA THR A 59 14.73 6.15 -1.68
C THR A 59 13.44 5.35 -1.55
N TRP A 60 12.43 5.91 -0.90
CA TRP A 60 11.11 5.29 -0.76
C TRP A 60 10.44 5.08 -2.12
N LEU A 61 10.41 6.09 -2.99
CA LEU A 61 9.86 5.99 -4.34
C LEU A 61 10.56 4.90 -5.17
N ALA A 62 11.89 4.84 -5.13
CA ALA A 62 12.65 3.79 -5.83
C ALA A 62 12.36 2.37 -5.31
N LYS A 63 12.00 2.23 -4.02
CA LYS A 63 11.58 0.95 -3.43
C LYS A 63 10.13 0.62 -3.78
N LEU A 64 9.26 1.62 -3.79
CA LEU A 64 7.86 1.51 -4.17
C LEU A 64 7.72 1.04 -5.62
N ASP A 65 8.51 1.60 -6.55
CA ASP A 65 8.51 1.17 -7.95
C ASP A 65 8.82 -0.34 -8.08
N LYS A 66 9.86 -0.82 -7.39
CA LYS A 66 10.22 -2.25 -7.37
C LYS A 66 9.14 -3.13 -6.75
N HIS A 67 8.54 -2.68 -5.65
CA HIS A 67 7.42 -3.38 -5.03
C HIS A 67 6.23 -3.47 -6.00
N CYS A 68 5.89 -2.38 -6.70
CA CYS A 68 4.83 -2.39 -7.70
C CYS A 68 5.14 -3.31 -8.90
N GLU A 69 6.38 -3.36 -9.37
CA GLU A 69 6.80 -4.33 -10.39
C GLU A 69 6.58 -5.77 -9.94
N ALA A 70 6.98 -6.11 -8.71
CA ALA A 70 6.78 -7.43 -8.12
C ALA A 70 5.28 -7.76 -7.88
N GLU A 71 4.49 -6.82 -7.38
CA GLU A 71 3.03 -6.97 -7.24
C GLU A 71 2.39 -7.28 -8.61
N ASN A 72 2.76 -6.54 -9.67
CA ASN A 72 2.25 -6.77 -11.01
C ASN A 72 2.64 -8.16 -11.56
N ALA A 73 3.86 -8.61 -11.29
CA ALA A 73 4.32 -9.94 -11.68
C ALA A 73 3.55 -11.05 -10.93
N CYS A 74 3.33 -10.88 -9.62
CA CYS A 74 2.51 -11.81 -8.84
C CYS A 74 1.04 -11.81 -9.28
N ALA A 75 0.48 -10.64 -9.61
CA ALA A 75 -0.88 -10.52 -10.12
C ALA A 75 -1.05 -11.22 -11.47
N ALA A 76 -0.08 -11.11 -12.38
CA ALA A 76 -0.08 -11.81 -13.67
C ALA A 76 -0.09 -13.34 -13.51
N GLU A 77 0.48 -13.85 -12.41
CA GLU A 77 0.50 -15.27 -12.05
C GLU A 77 -0.63 -15.66 -11.06
N ASN A 78 -1.63 -14.79 -10.83
CA ASN A 78 -2.73 -14.99 -9.88
C ASN A 78 -2.26 -15.36 -8.45
N ALA A 79 -1.19 -14.72 -7.97
CA ALA A 79 -0.60 -14.98 -6.65
C ALA A 79 -0.72 -13.79 -5.67
N LEU A 80 -1.43 -12.73 -6.07
CA LEU A 80 -1.68 -11.57 -5.20
C LEU A 80 -2.89 -11.78 -4.28
N MET A 81 -3.83 -12.62 -4.68
CA MET A 81 -5.04 -12.91 -3.90
C MET A 81 -4.79 -14.08 -2.96
N ASP A 82 -5.61 -14.17 -1.91
CA ASP A 82 -5.62 -15.35 -1.02
C ASP A 82 -5.77 -16.62 -1.86
N PRO A 83 -4.96 -17.67 -1.59
CA PRO A 83 -5.07 -18.95 -2.28
C PRO A 83 -6.52 -19.47 -2.21
N CYS A 84 -7.11 -19.71 -3.38
CA CYS A 84 -8.47 -20.24 -3.47
C CYS A 84 -8.55 -21.32 -4.54
N LEU A 85 -9.19 -22.43 -4.18
CA LEU A 85 -9.46 -23.52 -5.10
C LEU A 85 -10.79 -23.22 -5.80
N GLN A 86 -10.76 -23.07 -7.12
CA GLN A 86 -11.96 -22.95 -7.94
C GLN A 86 -12.28 -24.30 -8.59
N ILE A 87 -13.51 -24.78 -8.40
CA ILE A 87 -14.03 -25.97 -9.09
C ILE A 87 -15.36 -25.65 -9.77
N GLU A 88 -15.71 -26.42 -10.78
CA GLU A 88 -17.03 -26.35 -11.41
C GLU A 88 -17.80 -27.64 -11.11
N LEU A 89 -19.01 -27.50 -10.56
CA LEU A 89 -19.92 -28.62 -10.33
C LEU A 89 -21.24 -28.32 -11.01
N CYS A 90 -21.62 -29.16 -11.98
CA CYS A 90 -22.87 -29.02 -12.74
C CYS A 90 -23.05 -27.64 -13.41
N GLY A 91 -21.99 -27.03 -13.94
CA GLY A 91 -22.07 -25.71 -14.58
C GLY A 91 -22.01 -24.53 -13.58
N VAL A 92 -21.86 -24.81 -12.28
CA VAL A 92 -21.81 -23.78 -11.24
C VAL A 92 -20.39 -23.73 -10.65
N PRO A 93 -19.72 -22.56 -10.69
CA PRO A 93 -18.41 -22.39 -10.09
C PRO A 93 -18.53 -22.28 -8.56
N PHE A 94 -17.63 -22.96 -7.86
CA PHE A 94 -17.45 -22.88 -6.41
C PHE A 94 -16.01 -22.47 -6.12
N SER A 95 -15.81 -21.69 -5.06
CA SER A 95 -14.51 -21.25 -4.59
C SER A 95 -14.34 -21.65 -3.13
N PHE A 96 -13.20 -22.27 -2.80
CA PHE A 96 -12.84 -22.64 -1.44
C PHE A 96 -11.54 -21.96 -1.02
N LYS A 97 -11.58 -21.27 0.11
CA LYS A 97 -10.41 -20.65 0.75
C LYS A 97 -9.89 -21.48 1.93
N SER A 98 -10.70 -22.41 2.43
CA SER A 98 -10.35 -23.22 3.60
C SER A 98 -10.85 -24.66 3.52
N ASN A 99 -10.17 -25.53 4.28
CA ASN A 99 -10.59 -26.92 4.46
C ASN A 99 -11.98 -27.03 5.11
N ALA A 100 -12.37 -26.05 5.94
CA ALA A 100 -13.68 -26.02 6.58
C ALA A 100 -14.81 -25.78 5.57
N GLU A 101 -14.59 -24.90 4.59
CA GLU A 101 -15.54 -24.66 3.49
C GLU A 101 -15.70 -25.90 2.61
N ILE A 102 -14.62 -26.62 2.32
CA ILE A 102 -14.66 -27.91 1.59
C ILE A 102 -15.51 -28.92 2.35
N THR A 103 -15.25 -29.12 3.64
CA THR A 103 -16.01 -30.06 4.48
C THR A 103 -17.49 -29.67 4.54
N TYR A 104 -17.80 -28.39 4.73
CA TYR A 104 -19.16 -27.89 4.79
C TYR A 104 -19.88 -28.11 3.45
N PHE A 105 -19.22 -27.81 2.34
CA PHE A 105 -19.76 -28.01 1.00
C PHE A 105 -20.12 -29.47 0.74
N LEU A 106 -19.18 -30.40 0.98
CA LEU A 106 -19.40 -31.82 0.72
C LEU A 106 -20.48 -32.43 1.60
N ARG A 107 -20.58 -32.02 2.87
CA ARG A 107 -21.64 -32.50 3.79
C ARG A 107 -23.05 -32.09 3.38
N ASN A 108 -23.17 -30.97 2.66
CA ASN A 108 -24.47 -30.45 2.21
C ASN A 108 -24.83 -30.88 0.78
N LEU A 109 -23.99 -31.67 0.11
CA LEU A 109 -24.35 -32.22 -1.19
C LEU A 109 -25.49 -33.24 -1.03
N PRO A 110 -26.55 -33.17 -1.86
CA PRO A 110 -27.64 -34.11 -1.78
C PRO A 110 -27.16 -35.52 -2.15
N ASN A 111 -27.21 -36.44 -1.19
CA ASN A 111 -26.91 -37.87 -1.37
C ASN A 111 -27.89 -38.51 -2.36
N ARG A 112 -27.57 -38.48 -3.65
CA ARG A 112 -28.38 -39.10 -4.70
C ARG A 112 -27.82 -40.48 -5.06
N GLY A 113 -28.34 -41.53 -4.42
CA GLY A 113 -28.54 -42.83 -5.09
C GLY A 113 -27.52 -43.96 -4.88
N ALA A 114 -26.41 -43.79 -4.16
CA ALA A 114 -25.53 -44.94 -3.80
C ALA A 114 -25.84 -45.52 -2.41
N SER A 115 -25.31 -46.70 -2.11
CA SER A 115 -25.37 -47.28 -0.76
C SER A 115 -24.67 -46.35 0.25
N ALA A 116 -25.11 -46.38 1.51
CA ALA A 116 -24.57 -45.48 2.54
C ALA A 116 -23.03 -45.59 2.67
N THR A 117 -22.48 -46.80 2.52
CA THR A 117 -21.05 -47.07 2.65
C THR A 117 -20.24 -46.59 1.43
N GLU A 118 -20.69 -46.89 0.20
CA GLU A 118 -20.00 -46.44 -1.02
C GLU A 118 -20.03 -44.91 -1.17
N ASN A 119 -21.08 -44.25 -0.67
CA ASN A 119 -21.14 -42.78 -0.65
C ASN A 119 -20.12 -42.18 0.32
N VAL A 120 -19.91 -42.80 1.49
CA VAL A 120 -18.95 -42.31 2.49
C VAL A 120 -17.53 -42.37 1.95
N GLU A 121 -17.09 -43.53 1.42
CA GLU A 121 -15.73 -43.68 0.87
C GLU A 121 -15.47 -42.72 -0.30
N ARG A 122 -16.47 -42.53 -1.18
CA ARG A 122 -16.35 -41.59 -2.31
C ARG A 122 -16.30 -40.14 -1.85
N MET A 123 -17.06 -39.75 -0.82
CA MET A 123 -17.02 -38.41 -0.24
C MET A 123 -15.70 -38.14 0.47
N GLU A 124 -15.18 -39.09 1.25
CA GLU A 124 -13.89 -38.97 1.91
C GLU A 124 -12.75 -38.83 0.89
N ALA A 125 -12.77 -39.64 -0.17
CA ALA A 125 -11.80 -39.52 -1.26
C ALA A 125 -11.90 -38.18 -2.00
N ALA A 126 -13.11 -37.64 -2.18
CA ALA A 126 -13.31 -36.33 -2.81
C ALA A 126 -12.83 -35.18 -1.90
N GLU A 127 -13.14 -35.25 -0.61
CA GLU A 127 -12.68 -34.31 0.42
C GLU A 127 -11.15 -34.24 0.44
N GLN A 128 -10.50 -35.41 0.47
CA GLN A 128 -9.05 -35.49 0.50
C GLN A 128 -8.42 -34.86 -0.76
N ARG A 129 -8.95 -35.15 -1.96
CA ARG A 129 -8.47 -34.54 -3.20
C ARG A 129 -8.62 -33.01 -3.23
N LEU A 130 -9.74 -32.49 -2.74
CA LEU A 130 -9.97 -31.04 -2.70
C LEU A 130 -9.03 -30.37 -1.70
N ARG A 131 -8.74 -31.00 -0.57
CA ARG A 131 -7.75 -30.50 0.40
C ARG A 131 -6.34 -30.49 -0.17
N GLU A 132 -5.93 -31.57 -0.82
CA GLU A 132 -4.64 -31.65 -1.51
C GLU A 132 -4.51 -30.60 -2.60
N ALA A 133 -5.58 -30.37 -3.38
CA ALA A 133 -5.60 -29.33 -4.41
C ALA A 133 -5.51 -27.91 -3.82
N LEU A 134 -6.22 -27.64 -2.72
CA LEU A 134 -6.12 -26.34 -2.03
C LEU A 134 -4.72 -26.13 -1.44
N GLU A 135 -4.10 -27.17 -0.90
CA GLU A 135 -2.74 -27.10 -0.36
C GLU A 135 -1.69 -26.90 -1.47
N ALA A 136 -1.84 -27.60 -2.61
CA ALA A 136 -1.00 -27.37 -3.78
C ALA A 136 -1.14 -25.93 -4.30
N GLU A 137 -2.35 -25.35 -4.27
CA GLU A 137 -2.57 -23.96 -4.66
C GLU A 137 -1.92 -22.97 -3.68
N ARG A 138 -1.95 -23.24 -2.37
CA ARG A 138 -1.22 -22.45 -1.37
C ARG A 138 0.28 -22.47 -1.63
N GLN A 139 0.85 -23.65 -1.84
CA GLN A 139 2.26 -23.82 -2.16
C GLN A 139 2.64 -23.10 -3.47
N ARG A 140 1.77 -23.17 -4.49
CA ARG A 140 1.97 -22.44 -5.75
C ARG A 140 2.03 -20.93 -5.50
N VAL A 141 1.07 -20.36 -4.78
CA VAL A 141 1.03 -18.92 -4.47
C VAL A 141 2.27 -18.51 -3.67
N GLU A 142 2.64 -19.28 -2.65
CA GLU A 142 3.84 -19.03 -1.84
C GLU A 142 5.12 -19.05 -2.70
N MET A 143 5.29 -20.05 -3.57
CA MET A 143 6.42 -20.11 -4.49
C MET A 143 6.48 -18.91 -5.43
N VAL A 144 5.34 -18.46 -5.97
CA VAL A 144 5.30 -17.29 -6.85
C VAL A 144 5.67 -16.01 -6.09
N ARG A 145 5.13 -15.82 -4.87
CA ARG A 145 5.49 -14.67 -4.03
C ARG A 145 6.98 -14.66 -3.68
N SER A 146 7.52 -15.82 -3.32
CA SER A 146 8.95 -15.99 -3.01
C SER A 146 9.84 -15.75 -4.23
N LYS A 147 9.45 -16.25 -5.40
CA LYS A 147 10.16 -16.03 -6.68
C LYS A 147 10.34 -14.54 -7.01
N HIS A 148 9.35 -13.71 -6.66
CA HIS A 148 9.38 -12.26 -6.89
C HIS A 148 9.81 -11.46 -5.66
N ASP A 149 10.24 -12.13 -4.59
CA ASP A 149 10.70 -11.54 -3.33
C ASP A 149 9.69 -10.54 -2.73
N LEU A 150 8.39 -10.79 -2.93
CA LEU A 150 7.35 -9.81 -2.64
C LEU A 150 7.32 -9.40 -1.17
N ASP A 151 7.48 -10.35 -0.26
CA ASP A 151 7.44 -10.09 1.19
C ASP A 151 8.66 -9.26 1.65
N ALA A 152 9.85 -9.49 1.08
CA ALA A 152 11.02 -8.68 1.42
C ALA A 152 10.93 -7.26 0.84
N LEU A 153 10.40 -7.14 -0.39
CA LEU A 153 10.15 -5.84 -1.02
C LEU A 153 9.10 -5.04 -0.26
N GLU A 154 8.04 -5.67 0.25
CA GLU A 154 7.02 -5.06 1.11
C GLU A 154 7.67 -4.50 2.38
N ALA A 155 8.47 -5.29 3.08
CA ALA A 155 9.20 -4.86 4.28
C ALA A 155 10.19 -3.71 4.01
N HIS A 156 10.91 -3.76 2.88
CA HIS A 156 11.83 -2.70 2.47
C HIS A 156 11.11 -1.40 2.11
N HIS A 157 9.99 -1.50 1.41
CA HIS A 157 9.13 -0.37 1.09
C HIS A 157 8.58 0.28 2.36
N GLU A 158 8.07 -0.53 3.31
CA GLU A 158 7.54 -0.03 4.59
C GLU A 158 8.61 0.70 5.40
N THR A 159 9.80 0.11 5.52
CA THR A 159 10.94 0.73 6.20
C THR A 159 11.34 2.06 5.57
N ALA A 160 11.37 2.14 4.23
CA ALA A 160 11.72 3.37 3.53
C ALA A 160 10.63 4.45 3.66
N SER A 161 9.35 4.05 3.62
CA SER A 161 8.21 4.91 3.87
C SER A 161 8.28 5.55 5.25
N ASP A 162 8.57 4.75 6.29
CA ASP A 162 8.74 5.27 7.64
C ASP A 162 9.93 6.23 7.76
N ALA A 163 11.05 5.93 7.11
CA ALA A 163 12.21 6.82 7.09
C ALA A 163 11.87 8.18 6.44
N ALA A 164 11.16 8.17 5.31
CA ALA A 164 10.70 9.39 4.63
C ALA A 164 9.73 10.19 5.52
N ARG A 165 8.77 9.52 6.16
CA ARG A 165 7.82 10.14 7.09
C ARG A 165 8.50 10.77 8.31
N ILE A 166 9.48 10.10 8.90
CA ILE A 166 10.27 10.63 10.01
C ILE A 166 11.07 11.85 9.56
N ALA A 167 11.69 11.79 8.38
CA ALA A 167 12.45 12.91 7.83
C ALA A 167 11.55 14.13 7.56
N LEU A 168 10.35 13.93 7.03
CA LEU A 168 9.35 14.99 6.86
C LEU A 168 8.91 15.59 8.20
N GLY A 169 8.71 14.75 9.22
CA GLY A 169 8.45 15.20 10.59
C GLY A 169 9.53 16.16 11.09
N ARG A 170 10.81 15.84 10.85
CA ARG A 170 11.93 16.72 11.21
C ARG A 170 11.92 18.04 10.45
N VAL A 171 11.47 18.06 9.19
CA VAL A 171 11.34 19.31 8.42
C VAL A 171 10.35 20.25 9.10
N VAL A 172 9.16 19.77 9.48
CA VAL A 172 8.14 20.62 10.12
C VAL A 172 8.49 21.01 11.56
N GLU A 173 9.32 20.22 12.25
CA GLU A 173 9.86 20.56 13.57
C GLU A 173 11.03 21.55 13.51
N THR A 174 11.65 21.72 12.35
CA THR A 174 12.80 22.61 12.19
C THR A 174 12.32 24.05 12.09
N VAL A 175 12.80 24.91 13.00
CA VAL A 175 12.52 26.36 12.98
C VAL A 175 13.50 27.03 12.01
N PRO A 176 13.04 27.60 10.88
CA PRO A 176 13.92 28.31 9.97
C PRO A 176 14.54 29.55 10.62
N THR A 177 15.79 29.85 10.29
CA THR A 177 16.53 31.00 10.85
C THR A 177 16.70 32.15 9.85
N THR A 178 16.17 31.99 8.64
CA THR A 178 16.23 33.00 7.58
C THR A 178 14.87 33.20 6.90
N LEU A 179 14.68 34.35 6.24
CA LEU A 179 13.47 34.59 5.43
C LEU A 179 13.32 33.60 4.28
N ALA A 180 14.43 33.18 3.67
CA ALA A 180 14.44 32.16 2.63
C ALA A 180 13.98 30.81 3.18
N GLY A 181 14.43 30.45 4.39
CA GLY A 181 14.00 29.24 5.08
C GLY A 181 12.51 29.27 5.46
N ILE A 182 12.00 30.39 6.00
CA ILE A 182 10.56 30.58 6.28
C ILE A 182 9.75 30.35 5.00
N ARG A 183 10.15 31.00 3.89
CA ARG A 183 9.46 30.88 2.61
C ARG A 183 9.44 29.44 2.14
N THR A 184 10.57 28.75 2.20
CA THR A 184 10.69 27.36 1.74
C THR A 184 9.81 26.42 2.56
N LEU A 185 9.78 26.57 3.90
CA LEU A 185 8.90 25.78 4.76
C LEU A 185 7.42 26.09 4.47
N ALA A 186 7.06 27.36 4.25
CA ALA A 186 5.69 27.74 3.91
C ALA A 186 5.25 27.19 2.54
N GLU A 187 6.12 27.22 1.53
CA GLU A 187 5.87 26.61 0.22
C GLU A 187 5.70 25.09 0.34
N LEU A 188 6.53 24.43 1.15
CA LEU A 188 6.38 23.01 1.42
C LEU A 188 5.02 22.72 2.06
N MET A 189 4.67 23.45 3.13
CA MET A 189 3.40 23.33 3.87
C MET A 189 2.15 23.66 3.05
N ALA A 190 2.29 24.37 1.94
CA ALA A 190 1.17 24.67 1.04
C ALA A 190 0.77 23.46 0.18
N ASP A 191 1.58 22.40 0.16
CA ASP A 191 1.28 21.16 -0.54
C ASP A 191 0.36 20.26 0.31
N PRO A 192 -0.91 20.05 -0.09
CA PRO A 192 -1.86 19.25 0.67
C PRO A 192 -1.54 17.75 0.63
N ASP A 193 -0.75 17.29 -0.32
CA ASP A 193 -0.46 15.86 -0.51
C ASP A 193 0.71 15.38 0.36
N LEU A 194 1.49 16.30 0.94
CA LEU A 194 2.66 15.98 1.75
C LEU A 194 2.35 15.68 3.21
N PHE A 195 1.34 16.34 3.81
CA PHE A 195 1.15 16.30 5.27
C PHE A 195 -0.02 15.44 5.71
N TYR A 196 0.27 14.54 6.66
CA TYR A 196 -0.75 13.81 7.39
C TYR A 196 -1.35 14.68 8.51
N THR A 197 -2.52 14.28 9.00
CA THR A 197 -3.21 14.94 10.12
C THR A 197 -2.27 15.14 11.32
N GLY A 198 -2.10 16.39 11.76
CA GLY A 198 -1.28 16.77 12.92
C GLY A 198 0.08 17.41 12.60
N GLN A 199 0.67 17.15 11.42
CA GLN A 199 1.95 17.75 11.04
C GLN A 199 1.81 19.24 10.64
N SER A 200 0.60 19.63 10.23
CA SER A 200 0.28 21.02 9.90
C SER A 200 0.38 21.95 11.11
N GLU A 201 -0.07 21.52 12.30
CA GLU A 201 0.02 22.30 13.54
C GLU A 201 1.47 22.53 13.97
N THR A 202 2.29 21.46 13.93
CA THR A 202 3.73 21.55 14.24
C THR A 202 4.45 22.48 13.26
N GLY A 203 4.20 22.35 11.96
CA GLY A 203 4.80 23.25 10.96
C GLY A 203 4.38 24.71 11.16
N LEU A 204 3.11 24.96 11.50
CA LEU A 204 2.61 26.31 11.78
C LEU A 204 3.27 26.90 13.04
N ALA A 205 3.51 26.07 14.07
CA ALA A 205 4.23 26.48 15.27
C ALA A 205 5.69 26.86 14.95
N SER A 206 6.38 26.09 14.12
CA SER A 206 7.74 26.38 13.66
C SER A 206 7.82 27.67 12.84
N LEU A 207 6.88 27.87 11.89
CA LEU A 207 6.75 29.12 11.15
C LEU A 207 6.50 30.31 12.08
N ALA A 208 5.58 30.18 13.03
CA ALA A 208 5.28 31.23 14.00
C ALA A 208 6.47 31.55 14.92
N ALA A 209 7.29 30.55 15.28
CA ALA A 209 8.53 30.76 16.03
C ALA A 209 9.57 31.55 15.20
N ALA A 210 9.78 31.15 13.95
CA ALA A 210 10.71 31.83 13.04
C ALA A 210 10.30 33.28 12.76
N CYS A 211 9.01 33.51 12.46
CA CYS A 211 8.47 34.86 12.24
C CYS A 211 8.67 35.77 13.46
N ARG A 212 8.47 35.26 14.69
CA ARG A 212 8.70 36.02 15.93
C ARG A 212 10.17 36.38 16.13
N ALA A 213 11.10 35.53 15.69
CA ALA A 213 12.53 35.76 15.85
C ALA A 213 13.10 36.73 14.81
N LEU A 214 12.55 36.74 13.59
CA LEU A 214 13.16 37.39 12.43
C LEU A 214 12.44 38.66 11.97
N LEU A 215 11.16 38.81 12.29
CA LEU A 215 10.41 40.01 11.93
C LEU A 215 10.48 41.01 13.09
N PRO A 216 10.80 42.29 12.83
CA PRO A 216 10.76 43.31 13.87
C PRO A 216 9.34 43.40 14.45
N ALA A 217 9.24 43.61 15.76
CA ALA A 217 7.96 43.85 16.42
C ALA A 217 7.29 45.05 15.72
N ALA A 218 6.18 44.77 15.03
CA ALA A 218 5.35 45.79 14.40
C ALA A 218 4.56 46.58 15.44
#